data_AF-A0A7C5S430-F1
#
_entry.id   AF-A0A7C5S430-F1
#
_cell.length_a   1.000
_cell.length_b   1.000
_cell.length_c   1.000
_cell.angle_alpha   90.00
_cell.angle_beta   90.00
_cell.angle_gamma   90.00
#
_symmetry.space_group_name_H-M   'P 1'
#
loop_
_entity.id
_entity.type
_entity.pdbx_description
1 polymer ?
#
loop_
_entity_poly.entity_id
_entity_poly.type
_entity_poly.pdbx_seq_one_letter_code
_entity_poly.pdbx_strand_id
1 'polypeptide(L)'
;LVQRPFNLPDSSVIRLTTARYFTPSGRSIQKPYDEGVAEYRKDLQKRLEHGELIYADSIHFPDSLRYLTNNKRLVYGGGGIMPDIFLPIDTLGTSDYYSRLSRRGVINSFTLDYMDNNRSRLKADFTTEDDFINKFVVDDDFMEKFIEHAEKEGVERDEEGLEASGDHIRVMLKAFIGRNLFDLNIYYRIISEVDRELQQAIQTMGDDMAFKNMLVSN
;
A
#
# COMPACT_ATOMS: atom_id res chain seq x y z
N LEU A 1 -6.90 12.11 -15.39
CA LEU A 1 -7.44 12.65 -16.67
C LEU A 1 -8.95 12.47 -16.62
N VAL A 2 -9.75 13.49 -16.90
CA VAL A 2 -11.18 13.26 -17.18
C VAL A 2 -11.26 12.81 -18.62
N GLN A 3 -11.57 11.53 -18.83
CA GLN A 3 -11.63 10.95 -20.17
C GLN A 3 -13.06 10.58 -20.54
N ARG A 4 -13.43 10.86 -21.78
CA ARG A 4 -14.70 10.44 -22.37
C ARG A 4 -14.42 9.39 -23.45
N PRO A 5 -15.08 8.20 -23.40
CA PRO A 5 -14.98 7.23 -24.48
C PRO A 5 -15.79 7.68 -25.69
N PHE A 6 -15.21 7.49 -26.87
CA PHE A 6 -15.85 7.69 -28.18
C PHE A 6 -15.70 6.38 -28.96
N ASN A 7 -16.83 5.76 -29.29
CA ASN A 7 -16.85 4.55 -30.09
C ASN A 7 -16.60 4.91 -31.55
N LEU A 8 -15.74 4.15 -32.21
CA LEU A 8 -15.48 4.23 -33.63
C LEU A 8 -16.36 3.23 -34.39
N PRO A 9 -16.57 3.41 -35.71
CA PRO A 9 -17.41 2.53 -36.52
C PRO A 9 -16.96 1.07 -36.54
N ASP A 10 -15.69 0.80 -36.27
CA ASP A 10 -15.08 -0.54 -36.18
C ASP A 10 -15.23 -1.17 -34.78
N SER A 11 -16.06 -0.59 -33.91
CA SER A 11 -16.22 -0.96 -32.50
C SER A 11 -15.00 -0.73 -31.60
N SER A 12 -13.94 -0.08 -32.10
CA SER A 12 -12.85 0.38 -31.24
C SER A 12 -13.26 1.62 -30.45
N VAL A 13 -12.49 1.97 -29.41
CA VAL A 13 -12.81 3.09 -28.50
C VAL A 13 -11.62 4.03 -28.36
N ILE A 14 -11.84 5.31 -28.70
CA ILE A 14 -10.92 6.40 -28.37
C ILE A 14 -11.30 6.96 -27.01
N ARG A 15 -10.32 7.09 -26.09
CA ARG A 15 -10.49 7.84 -24.84
C ARG A 15 -9.92 9.25 -25.01
N LEU A 16 -10.79 10.23 -25.15
CA LEU A 16 -10.39 11.64 -25.30
C LEU A 16 -10.40 12.32 -23.94
N THR A 17 -9.32 13.00 -23.58
CA THR A 17 -9.26 13.82 -22.37
C THR A 17 -10.04 15.11 -22.59
N THR A 18 -11.10 15.33 -21.82
CA THR A 18 -12.00 16.48 -21.97
C THR A 18 -11.80 17.55 -20.92
N ALA A 19 -11.22 17.20 -19.76
CA ALA A 19 -10.98 18.13 -18.66
C ALA A 19 -9.81 17.70 -17.77
N ARG A 20 -9.34 18.66 -16.95
CA ARG A 20 -8.33 18.47 -15.91
C ARG A 20 -9.00 18.51 -14.53
N TYR A 21 -8.42 17.79 -13.57
CA TYR A 21 -8.86 17.85 -12.18
C TYR A 21 -8.20 19.02 -11.45
N PHE A 22 -9.01 19.78 -10.72
CA PHE A 22 -8.57 20.90 -9.90
C PHE A 22 -9.11 20.74 -8.47
N THR A 23 -8.33 21.18 -7.48
CA THR A 23 -8.85 21.40 -6.13
C THR A 23 -9.80 22.61 -6.10
N PRO A 24 -10.60 22.79 -5.04
CA PRO A 24 -11.42 24.00 -4.87
C PRO A 24 -10.62 25.31 -4.91
N SER A 25 -9.33 25.27 -4.56
CA SER A 25 -8.41 26.42 -4.65
C SER A 25 -7.83 26.65 -6.06
N GLY A 26 -8.31 25.94 -7.08
CA GLY A 26 -7.84 26.10 -8.47
C GLY A 26 -6.48 25.46 -8.75
N ARG A 27 -5.94 24.65 -7.85
CA ARG A 27 -4.68 23.89 -8.06
C ARG A 27 -4.96 22.68 -8.93
N SER A 28 -4.26 22.55 -10.06
CA SER A 28 -4.32 21.31 -10.84
C SER A 28 -3.56 20.18 -10.13
N ILE A 29 -4.25 19.06 -9.90
CA ILE A 29 -3.64 17.84 -9.31
C ILE A 29 -3.15 16.87 -10.37
N GLN A 30 -3.21 17.29 -11.64
CA GLN A 30 -2.86 16.45 -12.75
C GLN A 30 -1.37 16.57 -13.07
N LYS A 31 -0.68 15.44 -13.08
CA LYS A 31 0.71 15.36 -13.57
C LYS A 31 0.78 15.80 -15.05
N PRO A 32 1.77 16.62 -15.44
CA PRO A 32 2.05 16.97 -16.84
C PRO A 32 2.27 15.72 -17.69
N TYR A 33 1.82 15.76 -18.93
CA TYR A 33 1.97 14.67 -19.91
C TYR A 33 2.44 15.18 -21.27
N ASP A 34 2.97 16.41 -21.30
CA ASP A 34 3.37 17.12 -22.53
C ASP A 34 4.58 16.46 -23.20
N GLU A 35 5.45 15.81 -22.41
CA GLU A 35 6.60 15.04 -22.87
C GLU A 35 6.26 13.59 -23.30
N GLY A 36 4.97 13.28 -23.37
CA GLY A 36 4.47 11.98 -23.80
C GLY A 36 4.40 10.91 -22.70
N VAL A 37 3.86 9.76 -23.08
CA VAL A 37 3.52 8.67 -22.15
C VAL A 37 4.76 8.03 -21.52
N ALA A 38 5.87 7.97 -22.25
CA ALA A 38 7.11 7.39 -21.74
C ALA A 38 7.66 8.19 -20.55
N GLU A 39 7.78 9.51 -20.70
CA GLU A 39 8.24 10.40 -19.62
C GLU A 39 7.23 10.46 -18.47
N TYR A 40 5.92 10.48 -18.78
CA TYR A 40 4.86 10.40 -17.78
C TYR A 40 5.01 9.18 -16.85
N ARG A 41 5.42 8.03 -17.39
CA ARG A 41 5.59 6.79 -16.63
C ARG A 41 6.87 6.74 -15.81
N LYS A 42 7.89 7.53 -16.16
CA LYS A 42 9.17 7.57 -15.44
C LYS A 42 9.15 8.38 -14.15
N ASP A 43 8.08 9.12 -13.88
CA ASP A 43 7.97 9.98 -12.69
C ASP A 43 8.33 9.27 -11.38
N LEU A 44 7.75 8.09 -11.12
CA LEU A 44 8.04 7.33 -9.90
C LEU A 44 9.52 6.93 -9.80
N GLN A 45 10.11 6.52 -10.93
CA GLN A 45 11.52 6.16 -11.00
C GLN A 45 12.41 7.39 -10.74
N LYS A 46 12.12 8.54 -11.37
CA LYS A 46 12.86 9.79 -11.16
C LYS A 46 12.80 10.23 -9.69
N ARG A 47 11.63 10.14 -9.07
CA ARG A 47 11.45 10.47 -7.64
C ARG A 47 12.27 9.55 -6.73
N LEU A 48 12.35 8.27 -7.06
CA LEU A 48 13.21 7.32 -6.35
C LEU A 48 14.71 7.66 -6.55
N GLU A 49 15.13 7.89 -7.79
CA GLU A 49 16.52 8.25 -8.15
C GLU A 49 16.97 9.55 -7.49
N HIS A 50 16.06 10.52 -7.34
CA HIS A 50 16.31 11.79 -6.66
C HIS A 50 16.14 11.72 -5.13
N GLY A 51 15.78 10.57 -4.57
CA GLY A 51 15.61 10.39 -3.13
C GLY A 51 14.32 10.99 -2.55
N GLU A 52 13.39 11.49 -3.36
CA GLU A 52 12.12 12.10 -2.92
C GLU A 52 11.19 11.11 -2.21
N LEU A 53 11.44 9.80 -2.31
CA LEU A 53 10.70 8.78 -1.57
C LEU A 53 11.36 8.41 -0.25
N ILE A 54 12.59 8.86 0.01
CA ILE A 54 13.41 8.45 1.16
C ILE A 54 13.68 9.65 2.08
N TYR A 55 13.94 10.83 1.51
CA TYR A 55 14.30 12.02 2.26
C TYR A 55 13.34 13.19 1.96
N ALA A 56 12.82 13.79 3.03
CA ALA A 56 11.87 14.90 2.92
C ALA A 56 12.47 16.15 2.26
N ASP A 57 13.76 16.39 2.48
CA ASP A 57 14.52 17.52 1.95
C ASP A 57 14.85 17.40 0.45
N SER A 58 14.73 16.20 -0.13
CA SER A 58 14.96 15.96 -1.55
C SER A 58 13.80 16.47 -2.42
N ILE A 59 12.67 16.82 -1.81
CA ILE A 59 11.46 17.30 -2.50
C ILE A 59 11.59 18.80 -2.77
N HIS A 60 11.75 19.15 -4.06
CA HIS A 60 11.87 20.53 -4.50
C HIS A 60 10.77 20.86 -5.50
N PHE A 61 9.94 21.85 -5.16
CA PHE A 61 8.94 22.39 -6.08
C PHE A 61 9.35 23.78 -6.56
N PRO A 62 9.24 24.09 -7.87
CA PRO A 62 9.42 25.44 -8.35
C PRO A 62 8.36 26.38 -7.77
N ASP A 63 8.74 27.65 -7.54
CA ASP A 63 7.84 28.66 -6.96
C ASP A 63 6.56 28.88 -7.77
N SER A 64 6.61 28.66 -9.08
CA SER A 64 5.47 28.74 -9.99
C SER A 64 4.37 27.71 -9.69
N LEU A 65 4.65 26.69 -8.88
CA LEU A 65 3.70 25.65 -8.49
C LEU A 65 3.13 25.85 -7.08
N ARG A 66 3.37 27.00 -6.44
CA ARG A 66 2.81 27.32 -5.12
C ARG A 66 1.34 27.74 -5.23
N TYR A 67 0.51 27.10 -4.43
CA TYR A 67 -0.91 27.44 -4.25
C TYR A 67 -1.22 27.56 -2.76
N LEU A 68 -2.31 28.26 -2.44
CA LEU A 68 -2.84 28.31 -1.09
C LEU A 68 -4.17 27.56 -1.02
N THR A 69 -4.38 26.80 0.04
CA THR A 69 -5.72 26.29 0.37
C THR A 69 -6.64 27.44 0.79
N ASN A 70 -7.94 27.17 0.96
CA ASN A 70 -8.87 28.18 1.48
C ASN A 70 -8.45 28.66 2.87
N ASN A 71 -7.87 27.76 3.67
CA ASN A 71 -7.27 28.04 4.97
C ASN A 71 -5.82 28.61 4.90
N LYS A 72 -5.39 29.12 3.73
CA LYS A 72 -4.08 29.77 3.53
C LYS A 72 -2.86 28.88 3.77
N ARG A 73 -3.02 27.56 3.75
CA ARG A 73 -1.90 26.62 3.83
C ARG A 73 -1.20 26.53 2.48
N LEU A 74 0.13 26.61 2.49
CA LEU A 74 0.95 26.44 1.30
C LEU A 74 0.91 24.98 0.82
N VAL A 75 0.59 24.80 -0.45
CA VAL A 75 0.57 23.50 -1.12
C VAL A 75 1.15 23.63 -2.53
N TYR A 76 1.62 22.52 -3.10
CA TYR A 76 2.28 22.52 -4.40
C TYR A 76 1.47 21.77 -5.46
N GLY A 77 1.49 22.27 -6.69
CA GLY A 77 0.89 21.63 -7.88
C GLY A 77 1.91 20.88 -8.75
N GLY A 78 1.47 20.39 -9.92
CA GLY A 78 2.35 19.93 -10.99
C GLY A 78 2.94 18.50 -10.88
N GLY A 79 2.62 17.75 -9.82
CA GLY A 79 3.15 16.39 -9.62
C GLY A 79 2.15 15.39 -9.04
N GLY A 80 0.86 15.73 -9.00
CA GLY A 80 -0.13 15.01 -8.20
C GLY A 80 -0.43 15.72 -6.88
N ILE A 81 -1.02 14.98 -5.94
CA ILE A 81 -1.15 15.45 -4.56
C ILE A 81 0.07 14.95 -3.78
N MET A 82 0.86 15.89 -3.28
CA MET A 82 1.91 15.60 -2.32
C MET A 82 1.30 15.42 -0.92
N PRO A 83 1.64 14.34 -0.19
CA PRO A 83 1.21 14.17 1.19
C PRO A 83 1.71 15.32 2.07
N ASP A 84 0.90 15.70 3.05
CA ASP A 84 1.27 16.71 4.05
C ASP A 84 2.22 16.14 5.10
N ILE A 85 2.15 14.84 5.35
CA ILE A 85 3.07 14.09 6.20
C ILE A 85 3.95 13.25 5.29
N PHE A 86 5.26 13.51 5.38
CA PHE A 86 6.24 12.70 4.68
C PHE A 86 6.49 11.41 5.46
N LEU A 87 6.21 10.28 4.81
CA LEU A 87 6.62 8.96 5.27
C LEU A 87 7.63 8.41 4.26
N PRO A 88 8.87 8.13 4.69
CA PRO A 88 9.84 7.51 3.80
C PRO A 88 9.36 6.12 3.42
N ILE A 89 9.61 5.71 2.17
CA ILE A 89 9.32 4.36 1.72
C ILE A 89 10.07 3.36 2.61
N ASP A 90 9.31 2.48 3.25
CA ASP A 90 9.89 1.43 4.07
C ASP A 90 10.26 0.25 3.16
N THR A 91 11.55 0.03 3.02
CA THR A 91 12.09 -1.16 2.34
C THR A 91 12.56 -2.22 3.32
N LEU A 92 12.70 -1.88 4.62
CA LEU A 92 13.21 -2.79 5.65
C LEU A 92 12.22 -3.95 5.89
N GLY A 93 10.91 -3.67 5.86
CA GLY A 93 9.87 -4.71 5.97
C GLY A 93 9.70 -5.59 4.72
N THR A 94 10.37 -5.27 3.60
CA THR A 94 10.22 -5.95 2.31
C THR A 94 11.58 -6.45 1.81
N SER A 95 12.12 -7.48 2.47
CA SER A 95 13.36 -8.13 2.06
C SER A 95 13.28 -8.74 0.65
N ASP A 96 14.43 -9.04 0.03
CA ASP A 96 14.44 -9.82 -1.22
C ASP A 96 13.79 -11.19 -1.03
N TYR A 97 14.00 -11.82 0.14
CA TYR A 97 13.34 -13.07 0.50
C TYR A 97 11.80 -12.96 0.45
N TYR A 98 11.21 -11.96 1.12
CA TYR A 98 9.78 -11.70 1.06
C TYR A 98 9.30 -11.40 -0.37
N SER A 99 10.12 -10.68 -1.16
CA SER A 99 9.81 -10.40 -2.56
C SER A 99 9.78 -11.68 -3.40
N ARG A 100 10.70 -12.62 -3.19
CA ARG A 100 10.71 -13.94 -3.85
C ARG A 100 9.48 -14.77 -3.45
N LEU A 101 9.15 -14.83 -2.15
CA LEU A 101 7.95 -15.50 -1.63
C LEU A 101 6.67 -14.96 -2.27
N SER A 102 6.55 -13.63 -2.34
CA SER A 102 5.38 -12.94 -2.91
C SER A 102 5.24 -13.17 -4.41
N ARG A 103 6.33 -13.04 -5.18
CA ARG A 103 6.32 -13.24 -6.64
C ARG A 103 5.97 -14.66 -7.05
N ARG A 104 6.37 -15.65 -6.25
CA ARG A 104 6.02 -17.06 -6.46
C ARG A 104 4.66 -17.45 -5.87
N GLY A 105 4.02 -16.56 -5.10
CA GLY A 105 2.72 -16.82 -4.51
C GLY A 105 2.74 -17.80 -3.33
N VAL A 106 3.90 -18.04 -2.72
CA VAL A 106 4.12 -19.06 -1.68
C VAL A 106 3.24 -18.84 -0.44
N ILE A 107 3.06 -17.59 -0.04
CA ILE A 107 2.20 -17.22 1.11
C ILE A 107 0.76 -17.68 0.84
N ASN A 108 0.24 -17.44 -0.37
CA ASN A 108 -1.12 -17.81 -0.71
C ASN A 108 -1.27 -19.33 -0.87
N SER A 109 -0.31 -20.01 -1.51
CA SER A 109 -0.37 -21.48 -1.65
C SER A 109 -0.34 -22.17 -0.29
N PHE A 110 0.58 -21.79 0.58
CA PHE A 110 0.70 -22.40 1.90
C PHE A 110 -0.54 -22.17 2.76
N THR A 111 -1.10 -20.96 2.75
CA THR A 111 -2.32 -20.67 3.53
C THR A 111 -3.54 -21.42 3.00
N LEU A 112 -3.65 -21.64 1.69
CA LEU A 112 -4.70 -22.49 1.12
C LEU A 112 -4.54 -23.95 1.56
N ASP A 113 -3.33 -24.51 1.46
CA ASP A 113 -3.04 -25.89 1.88
C ASP A 113 -3.29 -26.08 3.38
N TYR A 114 -2.88 -25.12 4.21
CA TYR A 114 -3.16 -25.12 5.63
C TYR A 114 -4.67 -25.10 5.90
N MET A 115 -5.41 -24.26 5.19
CA MET A 115 -6.86 -24.15 5.34
C MET A 115 -7.57 -25.44 4.93
N ASP A 116 -7.18 -26.09 3.85
CA ASP A 116 -7.84 -27.31 3.40
C ASP A 116 -7.76 -28.45 4.42
N ASN A 117 -6.67 -28.49 5.20
CA ASN A 117 -6.49 -29.48 6.26
C ASN A 117 -7.06 -29.07 7.63
N ASN A 118 -7.28 -27.77 7.88
CA ASN A 118 -7.63 -27.25 9.21
C ASN A 118 -8.97 -26.52 9.28
N ARG A 119 -9.67 -26.28 8.17
CA ARG A 119 -10.85 -25.41 8.08
C ARG A 119 -11.94 -25.74 9.11
N SER A 120 -12.28 -27.02 9.28
CA SER A 120 -13.32 -27.43 10.24
C SER A 120 -12.94 -27.11 11.68
N ARG A 121 -11.67 -27.33 12.05
CA ARG A 121 -11.14 -27.00 13.37
C ARG A 121 -11.09 -25.48 13.57
N LEU A 122 -10.56 -24.73 12.61
CA LEU A 122 -10.46 -23.27 12.69
C LEU A 122 -11.84 -22.59 12.81
N LYS A 123 -12.86 -23.11 12.12
CA LYS A 123 -14.25 -22.61 12.28
C LYS A 123 -14.85 -22.89 13.65
N ALA A 124 -14.43 -23.98 14.30
CA ALA A 124 -14.88 -24.32 15.65
C ALA A 124 -14.13 -23.51 16.71
N ASP A 125 -12.81 -23.36 16.54
CA ASP A 125 -11.92 -22.66 17.46
C ASP A 125 -12.12 -21.13 17.42
N PHE A 126 -12.47 -20.58 16.24
CA PHE A 126 -12.63 -19.14 16.02
C PHE A 126 -14.01 -18.82 15.43
N THR A 127 -14.94 -18.47 16.29
CA THR A 127 -16.34 -18.23 15.90
C THR A 127 -16.60 -16.83 15.38
N THR A 128 -15.76 -15.86 15.77
CA THR A 128 -15.85 -14.46 15.33
C THR A 128 -14.50 -13.97 14.80
N GLU A 129 -14.54 -12.89 14.02
CA GLU A 129 -13.31 -12.25 13.53
C GLU A 129 -12.40 -11.79 14.68
N ASP A 130 -12.99 -11.22 15.74
CA ASP A 130 -12.23 -10.74 16.90
C ASP A 130 -11.56 -11.88 17.66
N ASP A 131 -12.23 -13.04 17.73
CA ASP A 131 -11.66 -14.23 18.34
C ASP A 131 -10.41 -14.70 17.58
N PHE A 132 -10.51 -14.76 16.25
CA PHE A 132 -9.37 -15.08 15.39
C PHE A 132 -8.24 -14.05 15.50
N ILE A 133 -8.56 -12.76 15.40
CA ILE A 133 -7.56 -11.67 15.47
C ILE A 133 -6.82 -11.73 16.81
N ASN A 134 -7.51 -11.93 17.92
CA ASN A 134 -6.88 -11.87 19.24
C ASN A 134 -6.18 -13.16 19.67
N LYS A 135 -6.62 -14.34 19.16
CA LYS A 135 -6.13 -15.63 19.65
C LYS A 135 -5.34 -16.45 18.64
N PHE A 136 -5.52 -16.24 17.32
CA PHE A 136 -4.71 -16.95 16.33
C PHE A 136 -3.31 -16.36 16.29
N VAL A 137 -2.31 -17.20 16.55
CA VAL A 137 -0.89 -16.84 16.56
C VAL A 137 -0.18 -17.64 15.49
N VAL A 138 0.61 -16.94 14.69
CA VAL A 138 1.59 -17.55 13.78
C VAL A 138 2.88 -17.67 14.59
N ASP A 139 3.04 -18.80 15.27
CA ASP A 139 4.21 -19.08 16.12
C ASP A 139 5.41 -19.58 15.29
N ASP A 140 6.52 -19.89 15.97
CA ASP A 140 7.76 -20.33 15.32
C ASP A 140 7.60 -21.69 14.62
N ASP A 141 6.85 -22.62 15.23
CA ASP A 141 6.55 -23.92 14.62
C ASP A 141 5.72 -23.77 13.33
N PHE A 142 4.79 -22.82 13.30
CA PHE A 142 4.03 -22.49 12.10
C PHE A 142 4.92 -21.87 11.02
N MET A 143 5.83 -20.97 11.42
CA MET A 143 6.79 -20.38 10.49
C MET A 143 7.75 -21.41 9.91
N GLU A 144 8.21 -22.38 10.69
CA GLU A 144 9.07 -23.44 10.18
C GLU A 144 8.36 -24.27 9.10
N LYS A 145 7.09 -24.63 9.32
CA LYS A 145 6.27 -25.31 8.29
C LYS A 145 6.08 -24.46 7.03
N PHE A 146 5.94 -23.15 7.20
CA PHE A 146 5.87 -22.23 6.06
C PHE A 146 7.20 -22.18 5.29
N ILE A 147 8.33 -22.14 5.99
CA ILE A 147 9.67 -22.15 5.37
C ILE A 147 9.89 -23.46 4.62
N GLU A 148 9.58 -24.62 5.22
CA GLU A 148 9.64 -25.92 4.54
C GLU A 148 8.77 -25.97 3.28
N HIS A 149 7.59 -25.33 3.31
CA HIS A 149 6.74 -25.18 2.13
C HIS A 149 7.38 -24.29 1.08
N ALA A 150 7.96 -23.17 1.49
CA ALA A 150 8.66 -22.24 0.60
C ALA A 150 9.82 -22.91 -0.13
N GLU A 151 10.60 -23.75 0.57
CA GLU A 151 11.70 -24.51 -0.03
C GLU A 151 11.20 -25.48 -1.11
N LYS A 152 10.07 -26.17 -0.88
CA LYS A 152 9.43 -27.05 -1.88
C LYS A 152 8.95 -26.28 -3.12
N GLU A 153 8.51 -25.03 -2.93
CA GLU A 153 8.12 -24.11 -4.01
C GLU A 153 9.34 -23.40 -4.64
N GLY A 154 10.56 -23.77 -4.24
CA GLY A 154 11.82 -23.29 -4.81
C GLY A 154 12.25 -21.90 -4.33
N VAL A 155 11.84 -21.50 -3.12
CA VAL A 155 12.41 -20.36 -2.39
C VAL A 155 13.21 -20.91 -1.22
N GLU A 156 14.53 -20.94 -1.36
CA GLU A 156 15.44 -21.39 -0.31
C GLU A 156 15.39 -20.46 0.90
N ARG A 157 15.55 -21.04 2.10
CA ARG A 157 15.62 -20.33 3.37
C ARG A 157 16.70 -19.26 3.36
N ASP A 158 16.36 -18.09 3.88
CA ASP A 158 17.21 -16.90 3.93
C ASP A 158 17.09 -16.27 5.32
N GLU A 159 18.10 -16.50 6.18
CA GLU A 159 18.06 -16.06 7.58
C GLU A 159 18.05 -14.53 7.70
N GLU A 160 18.84 -13.82 6.88
CA GLU A 160 18.85 -12.35 6.86
C GLU A 160 17.49 -11.82 6.39
N GLY A 161 16.90 -12.45 5.37
CA GLY A 161 15.57 -12.13 4.89
C GLY A 161 14.47 -12.40 5.93
N LEU A 162 14.58 -13.49 6.69
CA LEU A 162 13.67 -13.84 7.77
C LEU A 162 13.79 -12.89 8.96
N GLU A 163 15.00 -12.47 9.33
CA GLU A 163 15.21 -11.46 10.36
C GLU A 163 14.60 -10.11 9.94
N ALA A 164 14.80 -9.71 8.68
CA ALA A 164 14.30 -8.43 8.17
C ALA A 164 12.77 -8.39 7.98
N SER A 165 12.15 -9.50 7.57
CA SER A 165 10.74 -9.52 7.13
C SER A 165 9.85 -10.58 7.77
N GLY A 166 10.36 -11.31 8.78
CA GLY A 166 9.64 -12.39 9.45
C GLY A 166 8.32 -11.95 10.08
N ASP A 167 8.32 -10.82 10.78
CA ASP A 167 7.11 -10.27 11.39
C ASP A 167 6.07 -9.90 10.34
N HIS A 168 6.51 -9.30 9.23
CA HIS A 168 5.62 -8.98 8.11
C HIS A 168 5.05 -10.25 7.49
N ILE A 169 5.86 -11.29 7.29
CA ILE A 169 5.40 -12.61 6.80
C ILE A 169 4.34 -13.20 7.74
N ARG A 170 4.54 -13.14 9.07
CA ARG A 170 3.56 -13.64 10.05
C ARG A 170 2.21 -12.94 9.92
N VAL A 171 2.23 -11.61 9.81
CA VAL A 171 1.01 -10.81 9.65
C VAL A 171 0.31 -11.16 8.33
N MET A 172 1.06 -11.31 7.24
CA MET A 172 0.50 -11.72 5.95
C MET A 172 -0.12 -13.12 6.04
N LEU A 173 0.57 -14.11 6.60
CA LEU A 173 0.04 -15.46 6.79
C LEU A 173 -1.27 -15.45 7.59
N LYS A 174 -1.29 -14.74 8.72
CA LYS A 174 -2.49 -14.55 9.54
C LYS A 174 -3.62 -13.89 8.76
N ALA A 175 -3.34 -12.83 8.00
CA ALA A 175 -4.32 -12.11 7.20
C ALA A 175 -4.93 -12.99 6.10
N PHE A 176 -4.11 -13.78 5.39
CA PHE A 176 -4.58 -14.70 4.37
C PHE A 176 -5.43 -15.84 4.96
N ILE A 177 -5.05 -16.41 6.11
CA ILE A 177 -5.87 -17.43 6.78
C ILE A 177 -7.20 -16.83 7.23
N GLY A 178 -7.17 -15.67 7.88
CA GLY A 178 -8.37 -14.95 8.30
C GLY A 178 -9.30 -14.70 7.12
N ARG A 179 -8.75 -14.23 5.99
CA ARG A 179 -9.52 -14.02 4.75
C ARG A 179 -10.23 -15.26 4.25
N ASN A 180 -9.52 -16.39 4.26
CA ASN A 180 -10.06 -17.66 3.79
C ASN A 180 -11.08 -18.27 4.76
N LEU A 181 -11.00 -17.92 6.04
CA LEU A 181 -11.91 -18.38 7.08
C LEU A 181 -13.19 -17.55 7.15
N PHE A 182 -13.07 -16.23 6.97
CA PHE A 182 -14.15 -15.25 7.03
C PHE A 182 -14.32 -14.55 5.67
N ASP A 183 -13.82 -13.32 5.52
CA ASP A 183 -13.98 -12.48 4.34
C ASP A 183 -12.80 -11.53 4.10
N LEU A 184 -12.94 -10.61 3.16
CA LEU A 184 -11.88 -9.65 2.86
C LEU A 184 -11.70 -8.56 3.94
N ASN A 185 -12.69 -8.30 4.80
CA ASN A 185 -12.59 -7.24 5.81
C ASN A 185 -11.57 -7.60 6.89
N ILE A 186 -11.59 -8.85 7.38
CA ILE A 186 -10.63 -9.29 8.41
C ILE A 186 -9.17 -9.18 7.93
N TYR A 187 -8.93 -9.40 6.63
CA TYR A 187 -7.59 -9.22 6.03
C TYR A 187 -7.08 -7.80 6.25
N TYR A 188 -7.90 -6.79 5.93
CA TYR A 188 -7.53 -5.39 6.09
C TYR A 188 -7.39 -5.00 7.56
N ARG A 189 -8.23 -5.57 8.44
CA ARG A 189 -8.10 -5.37 9.89
C ARG A 189 -6.76 -5.89 10.42
N ILE A 190 -6.30 -7.05 9.95
CA ILE A 190 -5.03 -7.65 10.40
C ILE A 190 -3.82 -6.86 9.87
N ILE A 191 -3.78 -6.57 8.56
CA ILE A 191 -2.62 -5.84 8.01
C ILE A 191 -2.57 -4.38 8.47
N SER A 192 -3.68 -3.82 8.96
CA SER A 192 -3.71 -2.44 9.47
C SER A 192 -2.70 -2.20 10.59
N GLU A 193 -2.33 -3.23 11.35
CA GLU A 193 -1.35 -3.15 12.44
C GLU A 193 0.08 -2.85 11.94
N VAL A 194 0.42 -3.27 10.72
CA VAL A 194 1.75 -3.06 10.11
C VAL A 194 1.74 -1.99 9.01
N ASP A 195 0.57 -1.48 8.65
CA ASP A 195 0.42 -0.40 7.68
C ASP A 195 0.82 0.94 8.32
N ARG A 196 2.09 1.33 8.11
CA ARG A 196 2.67 2.54 8.70
C ARG A 196 1.93 3.80 8.30
N GLU A 197 1.48 3.87 7.05
CA GLU A 197 0.72 4.99 6.50
C GLU A 197 -0.63 5.13 7.22
N LEU A 198 -1.33 4.03 7.44
CA LEU A 198 -2.59 4.00 8.16
C LEU A 198 -2.40 4.35 9.64
N GLN A 199 -1.38 3.77 10.30
CA GLN A 199 -1.08 4.08 11.70
C GLN A 199 -0.73 5.56 11.87
N GLN A 200 0.06 6.14 10.97
CA GLN A 200 0.36 7.57 10.98
C GLN A 200 -0.91 8.41 10.77
N ALA A 201 -1.80 8.00 9.88
CA ALA A 201 -3.06 8.69 9.65
C ALA A 201 -3.94 8.68 10.91
N ILE A 202 -4.11 7.53 11.55
CA ILE A 202 -4.88 7.38 12.80
C ILE A 202 -4.28 8.26 13.90
N GLN A 203 -2.95 8.20 14.08
CA GLN A 203 -2.25 9.02 15.07
C GLN A 203 -2.48 10.52 14.82
N THR A 204 -2.36 10.96 13.57
CA THR A 204 -2.54 12.37 13.20
C THR A 204 -3.98 12.81 13.41
N MET A 205 -4.96 11.98 13.05
CA MET A 205 -6.37 12.27 13.24
C MET A 205 -6.78 12.32 14.73
N GLY A 206 -6.07 11.59 15.60
CA GLY A 206 -6.26 11.65 17.05
C GLY A 206 -5.66 12.90 17.70
N ASP A 207 -4.73 13.59 17.03
CA ASP A 207 -4.20 14.88 17.46
C ASP A 207 -5.06 16.01 16.89
N ASP A 208 -6.00 16.47 17.72
CA ASP A 208 -6.96 17.54 17.42
C ASP A 208 -6.31 18.81 16.85
N MET A 209 -5.08 19.15 17.29
CA MET A 209 -4.40 20.37 16.85
C MET A 209 -3.67 20.14 15.52
N ALA A 210 -2.95 19.02 15.39
CA ALA A 210 -2.30 18.66 14.13
C ALA A 210 -3.31 18.48 13.00
N PHE A 211 -4.42 17.78 13.26
CA PHE A 211 -5.46 17.54 12.27
C PHE A 211 -6.17 18.83 11.84
N LYS A 212 -6.55 19.71 12.77
CA LYS A 212 -7.20 21.00 12.46
C LYS A 212 -6.33 21.88 11.56
N ASN A 213 -5.01 21.88 11.77
CA ASN A 213 -4.08 22.65 10.94
C ASN A 213 -3.94 22.09 9.51
N MET A 214 -4.31 20.83 9.27
CA MET A 214 -4.23 20.19 7.95
C MET A 214 -5.52 20.34 7.13
N LEU A 215 -6.63 20.77 7.75
CA LEU A 215 -7.92 20.94 7.08
C LEU A 215 -7.86 21.95 5.93
N VAL A 216 -8.51 21.61 4.82
CA VAL A 216 -8.58 22.43 3.61
C VAL A 216 -9.54 23.62 3.78
N SER A 217 -10.54 23.45 4.64
CA SER A 217 -11.54 24.45 5.06
C SER A 217 -11.88 24.24 6.52
N ASN A 218 -12.26 25.31 7.22
CA ASN A 218 -12.86 25.22 8.57
C ASN A 218 -14.15 24.42 8.59
#